data_AF-A0A2K5PVV0-F1
#
_entry.id   AF-A0A2K5PVV0-F1
#
_cell.length_a   1.000
_cell.length_b   1.000
_cell.length_c   1.000
_cell.angle_alpha   90.00
_cell.angle_beta   90.00
_cell.angle_gamma   90.00
#
_symmetry.space_group_name_H-M   'P 1'
#
loop_
_entity.id
_entity.type
_entity.pdbx_description
1 polymer ?
#
loop_
_entity_poly.entity_id
_entity_poly.type
_entity_poly.pdbx_seq_one_letter_code
_entity_poly.pdbx_strand_id
1 'polypeptide(L)'
;MPESLDSPASSRPGVASLATAAAFKPVGSTSIIKSPSWQRPNQAVPSTGRISNSATSSEAVAPANSALGQSQPSDQDTLVQRAEHIPAGKRTPMCAHCNQVIRGPFLVALGKSWHPEEFNCAHCKNTMAYIGFVEEKGALYCELCYEKFFAPECGRCQRKILGEVINALKQTWHVSCFVCVACGNPIRNNVFHLEDGEPYCETDYYALFGTICHGCEFPIEAGDMFLEALGYTWHDTCFVCSVCCESLEGQTFFSKKDKPLCKKHAHSVNF
;
A
#
# COMPACT_ATOMS: atom_id res chain seq x y z
N MET A 1 7.78 62.77 39.94
CA MET A 1 9.20 63.18 39.89
C MET A 1 9.87 62.65 41.14
N PRO A 2 11.02 61.96 41.12
CA PRO A 2 11.90 61.61 39.99
C PRO A 2 12.04 60.07 39.78
N GLU A 3 12.15 59.61 38.52
CA GLU A 3 13.36 59.07 37.84
C GLU A 3 13.54 57.54 38.06
N SER A 4 13.55 56.69 37.03
CA SER A 4 14.63 56.67 36.04
C SER A 4 14.38 55.73 34.84
N LEU A 5 14.63 56.29 33.64
CA LEU A 5 15.44 55.78 32.50
C LEU A 5 14.90 54.62 31.62
N ASP A 6 14.55 54.89 30.36
CA ASP A 6 15.40 54.88 29.12
C ASP A 6 15.68 53.43 28.64
N SER A 7 15.45 52.95 27.42
CA SER A 7 15.08 53.50 26.11
C SER A 7 14.83 52.33 25.11
N PRO A 8 14.45 52.61 23.84
CA PRO A 8 13.78 51.69 22.91
C PRO A 8 14.67 51.17 21.77
N ALA A 9 14.21 50.14 21.06
CA ALA A 9 14.60 49.73 19.70
C ALA A 9 13.86 48.41 19.36
N SER A 10 13.38 48.09 18.16
CA SER A 10 13.33 48.78 16.89
C SER A 10 12.30 48.06 16.02
N SER A 11 11.59 48.85 15.24
CA SER A 11 10.66 48.48 14.19
C SER A 11 11.28 47.54 13.14
N ARG A 12 10.48 46.62 12.59
CA ARG A 12 10.53 46.27 11.15
C ARG A 12 9.16 45.80 10.64
N PRO A 13 8.89 45.97 9.34
CA PRO A 13 7.55 46.20 8.77
C PRO A 13 6.96 44.96 8.08
N GLY A 14 5.67 45.05 7.72
CA GLY A 14 5.04 44.22 6.68
C GLY A 14 5.74 44.38 5.32
N VAL A 15 5.42 43.65 4.25
CA VAL A 15 4.15 43.14 3.74
C VAL A 15 4.51 42.12 2.64
N ALA A 16 3.54 41.28 2.24
CA ALA A 16 3.22 40.89 0.85
C ALA A 16 3.09 39.38 0.63
N SER A 17 1.88 39.03 0.21
CA SER A 17 1.45 37.83 -0.50
C SER A 17 2.29 37.53 -1.74
N LEU A 18 2.40 36.25 -2.08
CA LEU A 18 2.63 35.68 -3.43
C LEU A 18 2.56 34.14 -3.26
N ALA A 19 2.14 33.30 -4.19
CA ALA A 19 1.28 33.34 -5.36
C ALA A 19 1.10 31.87 -5.76
N THR A 20 -0.02 31.57 -6.39
CA THR A 20 -0.25 30.40 -7.24
C THR A 20 0.95 30.14 -8.16
N ALA A 21 1.51 28.94 -8.10
CA ALA A 21 2.45 28.43 -9.10
C ALA A 21 1.71 27.49 -10.06
N ALA A 22 1.95 27.74 -11.34
CA ALA A 22 1.19 27.31 -12.48
C ALA A 22 1.39 25.83 -12.84
N ALA A 23 0.39 25.33 -13.57
CA ALA A 23 0.39 24.07 -14.29
C ALA A 23 1.66 23.87 -15.12
N PHE A 24 2.31 22.72 -14.94
CA PHE A 24 3.22 22.16 -15.90
C PHE A 24 2.48 21.06 -16.67
N LYS A 25 2.34 21.26 -17.98
CA LYS A 25 1.89 20.24 -18.93
C LYS A 25 3.12 19.55 -19.51
N PRO A 26 3.25 18.21 -19.44
CA PRO A 26 4.05 17.50 -20.40
C PRO A 26 3.24 17.31 -21.69
N VAL A 27 3.88 17.58 -22.82
CA VAL A 27 3.37 17.28 -24.16
C VAL A 27 3.28 15.77 -24.30
N GLY A 28 2.05 15.27 -24.49
CA GLY A 28 1.80 13.87 -24.79
C GLY A 28 2.46 13.46 -26.09
N SER A 29 3.33 12.46 -26.01
CA SER A 29 3.80 11.69 -27.16
C SER A 29 3.33 10.25 -26.97
N THR A 30 2.18 9.94 -27.55
CA THR A 30 1.65 8.56 -27.63
C THR A 30 2.58 7.72 -28.50
N SER A 31 3.34 6.85 -27.85
CA SER A 31 4.07 5.76 -28.49
C SER A 31 3.61 4.45 -27.87
N ILE A 32 2.87 3.64 -28.63
CA ILE A 32 2.55 2.25 -28.29
C ILE A 32 3.86 1.47 -28.25
N ILE A 33 4.34 1.12 -27.06
CA ILE A 33 5.51 0.25 -26.89
C ILE A 33 5.07 -1.05 -26.22
N LYS A 34 5.25 -2.14 -26.97
CA LYS A 34 5.05 -3.52 -26.51
C LYS A 34 6.06 -3.85 -25.40
N SER A 35 5.55 -4.39 -24.31
CA SER A 35 6.33 -4.90 -23.18
C SER A 35 7.27 -6.04 -23.61
N PRO A 36 8.56 -6.04 -23.24
CA PRO A 36 9.36 -7.25 -23.20
C PRO A 36 9.22 -7.92 -21.83
N SER A 37 8.77 -9.17 -21.84
CA SER A 37 8.78 -10.09 -20.72
C SER A 37 10.22 -10.37 -20.26
N TRP A 38 10.57 -9.95 -19.04
CA TRP A 38 11.84 -10.31 -18.41
C TRP A 38 11.70 -11.60 -17.61
N GLN A 39 12.38 -12.66 -18.08
CA GLN A 39 12.60 -13.89 -17.32
C GLN A 39 13.84 -13.77 -16.40
N ARG A 40 13.74 -14.45 -15.26
CA ARG A 40 14.68 -14.46 -14.13
C ARG A 40 15.86 -15.42 -14.40
N PRO A 41 17.13 -15.05 -14.17
CA PRO A 41 18.25 -15.99 -14.29
C PRO A 41 18.39 -16.89 -13.05
N ASN A 42 18.45 -18.20 -13.28
CA ASN A 42 18.84 -19.22 -12.31
C ASN A 42 20.36 -19.14 -12.04
N GLN A 43 20.76 -19.24 -10.77
CA GLN A 43 22.15 -19.55 -10.40
C GLN A 43 22.23 -20.99 -9.86
N ALA A 44 23.14 -21.76 -10.47
CA ALA A 44 23.50 -23.13 -10.08
C ALA A 44 24.64 -23.12 -9.05
N VAL A 45 24.62 -24.08 -8.12
CA VAL A 45 25.69 -24.36 -7.14
C VAL A 45 26.13 -25.83 -7.32
N PRO A 46 27.44 -26.17 -7.17
CA PRO A 46 27.96 -27.47 -7.58
C PRO A 46 27.64 -28.58 -6.58
N SER A 47 27.46 -29.80 -7.11
CA SER A 47 27.21 -31.03 -6.36
C SER A 47 28.50 -31.78 -6.01
N THR A 48 28.56 -32.31 -4.80
CA THR A 48 29.39 -33.47 -4.43
C THR A 48 28.48 -34.50 -3.76
N GLY A 49 28.47 -35.72 -4.30
CA GLY A 49 27.53 -36.77 -3.91
C GLY A 49 28.03 -37.66 -2.77
N ARG A 50 27.08 -38.39 -2.16
CA ARG A 50 27.33 -39.69 -1.51
C ARG A 50 26.07 -40.56 -1.52
N ILE A 51 26.30 -41.84 -1.76
CA ILE A 51 25.35 -42.93 -2.02
C ILE A 51 24.93 -43.57 -0.68
N SER A 52 23.69 -44.06 -0.56
CA SER A 52 23.35 -45.21 0.29
C SER A 52 22.07 -45.92 -0.17
N ASN A 53 22.15 -47.26 -0.14
CA ASN A 53 21.18 -48.23 -0.67
C ASN A 53 20.10 -48.63 0.35
N SER A 54 19.04 -49.22 -0.21
CA SER A 54 17.80 -49.78 0.34
C SER A 54 17.94 -50.92 1.35
N ALA A 55 16.92 -51.10 2.21
CA ALA A 55 16.14 -52.35 2.37
C ALA A 55 15.00 -52.24 3.42
N THR A 56 13.76 -52.59 3.00
CA THR A 56 12.64 -53.34 3.63
C THR A 56 12.42 -53.31 5.17
N SER A 57 11.20 -53.22 5.73
CA SER A 57 10.02 -54.08 5.50
C SER A 57 8.71 -53.52 6.09
N SER A 58 7.61 -54.05 5.55
CA SER A 58 6.16 -53.80 5.75
C SER A 58 5.58 -53.94 7.16
N GLU A 59 4.48 -53.24 7.45
CA GLU A 59 3.15 -53.84 7.71
C GLU A 59 2.03 -52.77 7.72
N ALA A 60 0.85 -53.15 7.23
CA ALA A 60 -0.29 -52.28 6.93
C ALA A 60 -1.54 -52.75 7.67
N VAL A 61 -2.37 -51.82 8.19
CA VAL A 61 -3.83 -52.01 8.34
C VAL A 61 -4.54 -50.65 8.25
N ALA A 62 -5.51 -50.53 7.33
CA ALA A 62 -6.51 -49.46 7.25
C ALA A 62 -7.81 -49.90 7.96
N PRO A 63 -8.78 -49.01 8.27
CA PRO A 63 -9.76 -48.67 7.23
C PRO A 63 -10.32 -47.22 7.25
N ALA A 64 -10.72 -46.77 6.05
CA ALA A 64 -11.96 -46.06 5.63
C ALA A 64 -12.64 -45.03 6.57
N ASN A 65 -13.33 -43.98 6.12
CA ASN A 65 -13.44 -43.21 4.87
C ASN A 65 -14.30 -41.98 5.22
N SER A 66 -13.94 -40.82 4.67
CA SER A 66 -14.86 -39.81 4.14
C SER A 66 -15.93 -39.18 5.06
N ALA A 67 -15.56 -38.05 5.66
CA ALA A 67 -16.50 -36.93 5.83
C ALA A 67 -15.91 -35.70 5.13
N LEU A 68 -16.50 -35.36 3.98
CA LEU A 68 -16.35 -34.04 3.36
C LEU A 68 -16.90 -33.01 4.35
N GLY A 69 -16.00 -32.29 5.02
CA GLY A 69 -16.28 -31.09 5.79
C GLY A 69 -15.65 -29.91 5.08
N GLN A 70 -16.50 -29.10 4.48
CA GLN A 70 -16.24 -27.92 3.66
C GLN A 70 -14.99 -27.12 4.05
N SER A 71 -14.19 -26.79 3.03
CA SER A 71 -13.19 -25.73 3.06
C SER A 71 -13.82 -24.42 3.57
N GLN A 72 -13.36 -23.93 4.72
CA GLN A 72 -13.70 -22.61 5.23
C GLN A 72 -13.41 -21.54 4.16
N PRO A 73 -14.38 -20.65 3.86
CA PRO A 73 -14.06 -19.43 3.13
C PRO A 73 -13.15 -18.58 4.03
N SER A 74 -12.15 -17.95 3.42
CA SER A 74 -11.18 -17.08 4.07
C SER A 74 -11.87 -15.94 4.85
N ASP A 75 -11.99 -16.11 6.16
CA ASP A 75 -12.44 -15.13 7.18
C ASP A 75 -11.45 -13.95 7.35
N GLN A 76 -10.84 -13.44 6.27
CA GLN A 76 -9.75 -12.47 6.40
C GLN A 76 -10.13 -11.00 6.21
N ASP A 77 -11.34 -10.64 5.78
CA ASP A 77 -11.62 -9.24 5.38
C ASP A 77 -12.98 -8.67 5.86
N THR A 78 -13.56 -9.15 6.96
CA THR A 78 -14.85 -8.62 7.47
C THR A 78 -14.66 -7.92 8.82
N LEU A 79 -15.14 -6.67 8.95
CA LEU A 79 -15.18 -5.95 10.24
C LEU A 79 -16.16 -6.59 11.24
N VAL A 80 -17.01 -7.47 10.71
CA VAL A 80 -18.04 -8.21 11.43
C VAL A 80 -17.42 -9.37 12.20
N GLN A 81 -17.52 -9.32 13.52
CA GLN A 81 -17.02 -10.34 14.45
C GLN A 81 -18.14 -11.30 14.85
N ARG A 82 -17.80 -12.52 15.30
CA ARG A 82 -18.76 -13.45 15.93
C ARG A 82 -18.40 -13.67 17.38
N ALA A 83 -19.43 -13.79 18.23
CA ALA A 83 -19.23 -14.11 19.63
C ALA A 83 -18.79 -15.57 19.78
N GLU A 84 -17.78 -15.80 20.60
CA GLU A 84 -17.29 -17.15 20.90
C GLU A 84 -18.22 -17.83 21.90
N HIS A 85 -18.63 -19.06 21.60
CA HIS A 85 -19.48 -19.85 22.49
C HIS A 85 -18.63 -20.70 23.42
N ILE A 86 -18.77 -20.48 24.73
CA ILE A 86 -18.04 -21.23 25.75
C ILE A 86 -19.00 -22.19 26.44
N PRO A 87 -18.69 -23.51 26.48
CA PRO A 87 -19.52 -24.49 27.18
C PRO A 87 -19.45 -24.28 28.70
N ALA A 88 -20.42 -24.85 29.41
CA ALA A 88 -20.43 -24.84 30.87
C ALA A 88 -19.16 -25.49 31.43
N GLY A 89 -18.46 -24.79 32.33
CA GLY A 89 -17.21 -25.27 32.92
C GLY A 89 -17.00 -24.73 34.33
N LYS A 90 -15.79 -24.91 34.88
CA LYS A 90 -15.44 -24.44 36.24
C LYS A 90 -15.28 -22.92 36.34
N ARG A 91 -15.38 -22.19 35.24
CA ARG A 91 -15.30 -20.73 35.21
C ARG A 91 -16.65 -20.14 35.62
N THR A 92 -16.62 -19.11 36.46
CA THR A 92 -17.81 -18.36 36.90
C THR A 92 -17.69 -16.91 36.40
N PRO A 93 -17.88 -16.66 35.09
CA PRO A 93 -17.77 -15.33 34.53
C PRO A 93 -18.93 -14.44 35.01
N MET A 94 -18.69 -13.13 35.03
CA MET A 94 -19.73 -12.12 35.29
C MET A 94 -20.20 -11.53 33.96
N CYS A 95 -21.51 -11.41 33.78
CA CYS A 95 -22.08 -10.82 32.58
C CYS A 95 -21.83 -9.31 32.54
N ALA A 96 -21.34 -8.81 31.41
CA ALA A 96 -21.11 -7.38 31.20
C ALA A 96 -22.40 -6.55 31.09
N HIS A 97 -23.56 -7.17 30.88
CA HIS A 97 -24.85 -6.47 30.80
C HIS A 97 -25.53 -6.33 32.16
N CYS A 98 -25.78 -7.45 32.86
CA CYS A 98 -26.52 -7.45 34.14
C CYS A 98 -25.63 -7.53 35.40
N ASN A 99 -24.30 -7.65 35.24
CA ASN A 99 -23.33 -7.83 36.32
C ASN A 99 -23.60 -9.04 37.23
N GLN A 100 -24.35 -10.04 36.75
CA GLN A 100 -24.60 -11.28 37.48
C GLN A 100 -23.66 -12.40 37.01
N VAL A 101 -23.45 -13.38 37.89
CA VAL A 101 -22.66 -14.59 37.56
C VAL A 101 -23.43 -15.44 36.55
N ILE A 102 -22.79 -15.73 35.42
CA ILE A 102 -23.36 -16.57 34.38
C ILE A 102 -23.25 -18.03 34.81
N ARG A 103 -24.39 -18.73 34.82
CA ARG A 103 -24.46 -20.17 35.11
C ARG A 103 -24.72 -20.92 33.80
N GLY A 104 -23.78 -21.78 33.41
CA GLY A 104 -23.92 -22.59 32.19
C GLY A 104 -23.11 -22.02 31.02
N PRO A 105 -23.53 -22.30 29.76
CA PRO A 105 -22.89 -21.76 28.57
C PRO A 105 -22.96 -20.24 28.54
N PHE A 106 -21.93 -19.61 27.98
CA PHE A 106 -21.86 -18.15 27.87
C PHE A 106 -21.14 -17.74 26.59
N LEU A 107 -21.29 -16.47 26.25
CA LEU A 107 -20.62 -15.87 25.10
C LEU A 107 -19.42 -15.05 25.54
N VAL A 108 -18.36 -15.04 24.73
CA VAL A 108 -17.21 -14.13 24.88
C VAL A 108 -17.10 -13.26 23.64
N ALA A 109 -17.04 -11.95 23.86
CA ALA A 109 -16.87 -10.94 22.81
C ALA A 109 -16.14 -9.73 23.40
N LEU A 110 -15.13 -9.21 22.68
CA LEU A 110 -14.35 -8.03 23.06
C LEU A 110 -13.76 -8.13 24.49
N GLY A 111 -13.30 -9.33 24.86
CA GLY A 111 -12.75 -9.61 26.19
C GLY A 111 -13.78 -9.62 27.34
N LYS A 112 -15.07 -9.57 27.03
CA LYS A 112 -16.18 -9.58 28.00
C LYS A 112 -17.02 -10.84 27.87
N SER A 113 -17.69 -11.23 28.96
CA SER A 113 -18.60 -12.37 28.99
C SER A 113 -20.05 -11.92 29.05
N TRP A 114 -20.94 -12.66 28.37
CA TRP A 114 -22.34 -12.29 28.20
C TRP A 114 -23.25 -13.51 28.33
N HIS A 115 -24.45 -13.31 28.90
CA HIS A 115 -25.54 -14.26 28.69
C HIS A 115 -25.94 -14.26 27.21
N PRO A 116 -26.22 -15.44 26.61
CA PRO A 116 -26.69 -15.50 25.22
C PRO A 116 -27.94 -14.64 24.95
N GLU A 117 -28.84 -14.54 25.94
CA GLU A 117 -30.06 -13.72 25.81
C GLU A 117 -29.81 -12.22 25.99
N GLU A 118 -28.69 -11.82 26.58
CA GLU A 118 -28.36 -10.41 26.86
C GLU A 118 -27.37 -9.81 25.85
N PHE A 119 -26.84 -10.64 24.94
CA PHE A 119 -25.96 -10.21 23.86
C PHE A 119 -26.78 -9.72 22.65
N ASN A 120 -27.34 -8.52 22.76
CA ASN A 120 -28.33 -7.98 21.82
C ASN A 120 -27.84 -6.71 21.10
N CYS A 121 -28.29 -6.53 19.86
CA CYS A 121 -28.03 -5.33 19.08
C CYS A 121 -28.61 -4.09 19.79
N ALA A 122 -27.82 -3.04 19.92
CA ALA A 122 -28.21 -1.79 20.57
C ALA A 122 -29.42 -1.13 19.88
N HIS A 123 -29.55 -1.28 18.56
CA HIS A 123 -30.63 -0.71 17.76
C HIS A 123 -31.89 -1.61 17.71
N CYS A 124 -31.80 -2.78 17.08
CA CYS A 124 -32.99 -3.63 16.85
C CYS A 124 -33.33 -4.60 17.98
N LYS A 125 -32.48 -4.69 19.01
CA LYS A 125 -32.63 -5.61 20.16
C LYS A 125 -32.63 -7.11 19.84
N ASN A 126 -32.41 -7.50 18.58
CA ASN A 126 -32.22 -8.90 18.22
C ASN A 126 -30.94 -9.45 18.85
N THR A 127 -30.99 -10.72 19.26
CA THR A 127 -29.81 -11.44 19.75
C THR A 127 -28.76 -11.55 18.64
N MET A 128 -27.53 -11.29 19.03
CA MET A 128 -26.33 -11.43 18.20
C MET A 128 -25.53 -12.67 18.59
N ALA A 129 -26.11 -13.57 19.39
CA ALA A 129 -25.43 -14.79 19.84
C ALA A 129 -24.88 -15.61 18.67
N TYR A 130 -25.64 -15.70 17.58
CA TYR A 130 -25.32 -16.55 16.42
C TYR A 130 -25.02 -15.80 15.12
N ILE A 131 -25.08 -14.46 15.15
CA ILE A 131 -24.84 -13.62 13.98
C ILE A 131 -23.65 -12.70 14.21
N GLY A 132 -23.17 -12.11 13.11
CA GLY A 132 -22.12 -11.13 13.14
C GLY A 132 -22.51 -9.84 13.85
N PHE A 133 -21.56 -9.24 14.59
CA PHE A 133 -21.71 -7.95 15.23
C PHE A 133 -20.50 -7.04 14.98
N VAL A 134 -20.71 -5.74 15.14
CA VAL A 134 -19.68 -4.69 15.07
C VAL A 134 -19.80 -3.80 16.30
N GLU A 135 -18.67 -3.39 16.89
CA GLU A 135 -18.64 -2.38 17.94
C GLU A 135 -18.48 -0.98 17.33
N GLU A 136 -19.41 -0.08 17.66
CA GLU A 136 -19.35 1.32 17.26
C GLU A 136 -19.55 2.19 18.50
N LYS A 137 -18.52 2.97 18.87
CA LYS A 137 -18.52 3.88 20.04
C LYS A 137 -18.93 3.21 21.37
N GLY A 138 -18.52 1.96 21.58
CA GLY A 138 -18.81 1.20 22.80
C GLY A 138 -20.17 0.50 22.83
N ALA A 139 -20.96 0.58 21.75
CA ALA A 139 -22.22 -0.14 21.59
C ALA A 139 -22.09 -1.20 20.49
N LEU A 140 -22.81 -2.31 20.66
CA LEU A 140 -22.78 -3.44 19.74
C LEU A 140 -23.96 -3.40 18.78
N TYR A 141 -23.71 -3.53 17.48
CA TYR A 141 -24.71 -3.53 16.44
C TYR A 141 -24.61 -4.82 15.63
N CYS A 142 -25.77 -5.38 15.25
CA CYS A 142 -25.77 -6.49 14.29
C CYS A 142 -25.33 -5.99 12.91
N GLU A 143 -24.82 -6.89 12.09
CA GLU A 143 -24.34 -6.60 10.73
C GLU A 143 -25.34 -5.76 9.90
N LEU A 144 -26.64 -6.11 9.91
CA LEU A 144 -27.66 -5.36 9.17
C LEU A 144 -27.86 -3.93 9.68
N CYS A 145 -27.81 -3.73 11.00
CA CYS A 145 -27.92 -2.38 11.57
C CYS A 145 -26.63 -1.58 11.30
N TYR A 146 -25.48 -2.23 11.35
CA TYR A 146 -24.21 -1.62 10.99
C TYR A 146 -24.23 -1.12 9.54
N GLU A 147 -24.57 -2.00 8.60
CA GLU A 147 -24.66 -1.67 7.17
C GLU A 147 -25.59 -0.48 6.89
N LYS A 148 -26.76 -0.48 7.54
CA LYS A 148 -27.79 0.51 7.28
C LYS A 148 -27.45 1.90 7.82
N PHE A 149 -26.86 1.99 9.02
CA PHE A 149 -26.73 3.25 9.75
C PHE A 149 -25.30 3.78 9.85
N PHE A 150 -24.29 2.92 9.73
CA PHE A 150 -22.91 3.27 10.08
C PHE A 150 -21.90 2.97 8.97
N ALA A 151 -22.13 1.93 8.17
CA ALA A 151 -21.17 1.53 7.15
C ALA A 151 -20.88 2.66 6.15
N PRO A 152 -19.60 2.96 5.89
CA PRO A 152 -19.22 3.98 4.93
C PRO A 152 -19.47 3.48 3.50
N GLU A 153 -19.59 4.42 2.56
CA GLU A 153 -19.74 4.13 1.14
C GLU A 153 -18.39 4.14 0.43
N CYS A 154 -18.21 3.20 -0.51
CA CYS A 154 -17.01 3.17 -1.33
C CYS A 154 -17.03 4.28 -2.38
N GLY A 155 -15.95 5.07 -2.46
CA GLY A 155 -15.77 6.12 -3.46
C GLY A 155 -15.88 5.65 -4.92
N ARG A 156 -15.54 4.38 -5.19
CA ARG A 156 -15.62 3.79 -6.54
C ARG A 156 -16.99 3.19 -6.86
N CYS A 157 -17.43 2.24 -6.03
CA CYS A 157 -18.61 1.42 -6.36
C CYS A 157 -19.88 1.86 -5.65
N GLN A 158 -19.81 2.86 -4.76
CA GLN A 158 -20.93 3.45 -4.03
C GLN A 158 -21.71 2.46 -3.13
N ARG A 159 -21.19 1.24 -2.94
CA ARG A 159 -21.74 0.26 -2.00
C ARG A 159 -21.16 0.43 -0.61
N LYS A 160 -21.92 -0.01 0.40
CA LYS A 160 -21.49 -0.06 1.80
C LYS A 160 -20.27 -0.97 1.98
N ILE A 161 -19.37 -0.58 2.88
CA ILE A 161 -18.16 -1.35 3.21
C ILE A 161 -18.36 -2.00 4.58
N LEU A 162 -18.40 -3.34 4.61
CA LEU A 162 -18.59 -4.16 5.83
C LEU A 162 -17.30 -4.85 6.30
N GLY A 163 -16.18 -4.43 5.73
CA GLY A 163 -14.87 -5.06 5.82
C GLY A 163 -13.74 -4.05 5.97
N GLU A 164 -12.52 -4.50 5.71
CA GLU A 164 -11.36 -3.62 5.70
C GLU A 164 -11.61 -2.40 4.78
N VAL A 165 -11.29 -1.22 5.31
CA VAL A 165 -11.46 0.06 4.61
C VAL A 165 -10.10 0.66 4.29
N ILE A 166 -9.99 1.26 3.11
CA ILE A 166 -8.89 2.16 2.77
C ILE A 166 -9.41 3.59 2.88
N ASN A 167 -8.68 4.43 3.61
CA ASN A 167 -8.95 5.87 3.72
C ASN A 167 -7.96 6.61 2.83
N ALA A 168 -8.43 7.09 1.68
CA ALA A 168 -7.60 7.78 0.70
C ALA A 168 -8.43 8.83 -0.05
N LEU A 169 -7.81 9.91 -0.52
CA LEU A 169 -8.49 10.95 -1.30
C LEU A 169 -9.71 11.56 -0.58
N LYS A 170 -9.65 11.66 0.75
CA LYS A 170 -10.76 12.10 1.62
C LYS A 170 -12.03 11.24 1.50
N GLN A 171 -11.91 10.02 0.99
CA GLN A 171 -12.98 9.05 0.82
C GLN A 171 -12.58 7.68 1.40
N THR A 172 -13.59 6.84 1.58
CA THR A 172 -13.46 5.44 2.01
C THR A 172 -13.60 4.51 0.81
N TRP A 173 -12.82 3.44 0.77
CA TRP A 173 -12.80 2.51 -0.35
C TRP A 173 -12.78 1.07 0.14
N HIS A 174 -13.42 0.17 -0.60
CA HIS A 174 -13.08 -1.25 -0.49
C HIS A 174 -11.63 -1.43 -0.93
N VAL A 175 -10.91 -2.35 -0.29
CA VAL A 175 -9.56 -2.74 -0.70
C VAL A 175 -9.49 -3.14 -2.17
N SER A 176 -10.49 -3.91 -2.63
CA SER A 176 -10.61 -4.34 -4.03
C SER A 176 -11.00 -3.21 -5.00
N CYS A 177 -11.44 -2.06 -4.50
CA CYS A 177 -11.84 -0.92 -5.31
C CYS A 177 -10.72 0.10 -5.47
N PHE A 178 -9.83 0.24 -4.48
CA PHE A 178 -8.68 1.13 -4.52
C PHE A 178 -7.45 0.37 -5.05
N VAL A 179 -7.35 0.32 -6.38
CA VAL A 179 -6.35 -0.47 -7.11
C VAL A 179 -5.54 0.43 -8.03
N CYS A 180 -4.30 0.04 -8.32
CA CYS A 180 -3.49 0.71 -9.32
C CYS A 180 -4.15 0.60 -10.69
N VAL A 181 -4.23 1.71 -11.43
CA VAL A 181 -4.78 1.72 -12.79
C VAL A 181 -3.92 0.93 -13.78
N ALA A 182 -2.60 0.88 -13.57
CA ALA A 182 -1.68 0.18 -14.45
C ALA A 182 -1.68 -1.34 -14.24
N CYS A 183 -1.41 -1.83 -13.04
CA CYS A 183 -1.36 -3.28 -12.77
C CYS A 183 -2.65 -3.91 -12.25
N GLY A 184 -3.65 -3.12 -11.83
CA GLY A 184 -4.92 -3.62 -11.28
C GLY A 184 -4.83 -4.20 -9.85
N ASN A 185 -3.65 -4.17 -9.23
CA ASN A 185 -3.47 -4.70 -7.88
C ASN A 185 -3.97 -3.70 -6.81
N PRO A 186 -4.58 -4.18 -5.70
CA PRO A 186 -4.93 -3.34 -4.56
C PRO A 186 -3.74 -2.58 -3.97
N ILE A 187 -3.93 -1.28 -3.76
CA ILE A 187 -2.93 -0.42 -3.12
C ILE A 187 -3.19 -0.45 -1.61
N ARG A 188 -2.61 -1.43 -0.92
CA ARG A 188 -2.75 -1.60 0.54
C ARG A 188 -1.76 -0.74 1.34
N ASN A 189 -0.59 -0.49 0.79
CA ASN A 189 0.50 0.22 1.47
C ASN A 189 0.39 1.73 1.21
N ASN A 190 0.61 2.52 2.25
CA ASN A 190 0.34 3.97 2.32
C ASN A 190 1.05 4.86 1.28
N VAL A 191 1.95 4.30 0.44
CA VAL A 191 2.64 5.06 -0.60
C VAL A 191 2.00 4.74 -1.95
N PHE A 192 1.32 5.75 -2.48
CA PHE A 192 0.73 5.74 -3.81
C PHE A 192 0.87 7.13 -4.42
N HIS A 193 0.80 7.18 -5.74
CA HIS A 193 0.90 8.42 -6.49
C HIS A 193 -0.39 8.65 -7.27
N LEU A 194 -0.68 9.92 -7.56
CA LEU A 194 -1.84 10.32 -8.35
C LEU A 194 -1.35 11.01 -9.60
N GLU A 195 -1.83 10.53 -10.74
CA GLU A 195 -1.68 11.21 -12.03
C GLU A 195 -3.08 11.42 -12.60
N ASP A 196 -3.42 12.65 -12.96
CA ASP A 196 -4.77 13.05 -13.41
C ASP A 196 -5.94 12.63 -12.49
N GLY A 197 -5.65 12.43 -11.20
CA GLY A 197 -6.62 11.98 -10.19
C GLY A 197 -6.81 10.47 -10.09
N GLU A 198 -6.10 9.70 -10.90
CA GLU A 198 -6.10 8.23 -10.89
C GLU A 198 -4.95 7.69 -10.02
N PRO A 199 -5.20 6.65 -9.19
CA PRO A 199 -4.18 6.11 -8.29
C PRO A 199 -3.25 5.11 -8.99
N TYR A 200 -1.95 5.28 -8.77
CA TYR A 200 -0.89 4.37 -9.22
C TYR A 200 -0.09 3.86 -8.02
N CYS A 201 0.28 2.58 -8.05
CA CYS A 201 1.27 2.07 -7.11
C CYS A 201 2.64 2.70 -7.43
N GLU A 202 3.50 2.77 -6.42
CA GLU A 202 4.84 3.36 -6.53
C GLU A 202 5.64 2.81 -7.72
N THR A 203 5.66 1.49 -7.88
CA THR A 203 6.38 0.81 -8.97
C THR A 203 5.90 1.22 -10.35
N ASP A 204 4.59 1.18 -10.59
CA ASP A 204 4.03 1.52 -11.90
C ASP A 204 4.12 3.02 -12.16
N TYR A 205 3.99 3.86 -11.12
CA TYR A 205 4.12 5.29 -11.25
C TYR A 205 5.51 5.68 -11.77
N TYR A 206 6.58 5.18 -11.14
CA TYR A 206 7.94 5.48 -11.61
C TYR A 206 8.25 4.81 -12.95
N ALA A 207 7.68 3.64 -13.23
CA ALA A 207 7.87 3.00 -14.53
C ALA A 207 7.20 3.76 -15.70
N LEU A 208 6.06 4.43 -15.45
CA LEU A 208 5.28 5.13 -16.48
C LEU A 208 5.62 6.62 -16.58
N PHE A 209 5.88 7.27 -15.44
CA PHE A 209 6.01 8.72 -15.32
C PHE A 209 7.38 9.16 -14.79
N GLY A 210 8.24 8.21 -14.41
CA GLY A 210 9.60 8.51 -13.98
C GLY A 210 10.46 9.08 -15.10
N THR A 211 11.42 9.91 -14.71
CA THR A 211 12.47 10.39 -15.61
C THR A 211 13.45 9.27 -15.90
N ILE A 212 13.64 8.94 -17.18
CA ILE A 212 14.57 7.91 -17.62
C ILE A 212 15.88 8.57 -18.07
N CYS A 213 17.02 8.06 -17.60
CA CYS A 213 18.32 8.51 -18.06
C CYS A 213 18.55 8.10 -19.52
N HIS A 214 18.87 9.04 -20.40
CA HIS A 214 19.12 8.75 -21.81
C HIS A 214 20.40 7.91 -22.05
N GLY A 215 21.36 7.97 -21.12
CA GLY A 215 22.63 7.26 -21.25
C GLY A 215 22.55 5.77 -20.93
N CYS A 216 21.79 5.41 -19.89
CA CYS A 216 21.70 4.02 -19.42
C CYS A 216 20.29 3.40 -19.55
N GLU A 217 19.28 4.19 -19.95
CA GLU A 217 17.89 3.78 -20.08
C GLU A 217 17.22 3.29 -18.78
N PHE A 218 17.84 3.56 -17.62
CA PHE A 218 17.27 3.30 -16.30
C PHE A 218 16.60 4.54 -15.69
N PRO A 219 15.56 4.38 -14.84
CA PRO A 219 14.97 5.48 -14.09
C PRO A 219 16.00 6.19 -13.21
N ILE A 220 15.86 7.51 -13.11
CA ILE A 220 16.58 8.35 -12.15
C ILE A 220 15.77 8.38 -10.86
N GLU A 221 16.33 7.84 -9.77
CA GLU A 221 15.65 7.69 -8.48
C GLU A 221 15.84 8.91 -7.55
N ALA A 222 15.03 8.96 -6.48
CA ALA A 222 15.14 10.02 -5.49
C ALA A 222 16.49 9.92 -4.74
N GLY A 223 17.39 10.87 -5.00
CA GLY A 223 18.74 10.91 -4.44
C GLY A 223 19.84 10.78 -5.48
N ASP A 224 19.50 10.40 -6.72
CA ASP A 224 20.44 10.38 -7.82
C ASP A 224 20.82 11.79 -8.26
N MET A 225 22.10 11.99 -8.52
CA MET A 225 22.61 13.20 -9.15
C MET A 225 22.31 13.13 -10.65
N PHE A 226 21.58 14.12 -11.16
CA PHE A 226 21.21 14.17 -12.56
C PHE A 226 21.39 15.56 -13.16
N LEU A 227 21.46 15.61 -14.49
CA LEU A 227 21.54 16.83 -15.27
C LEU A 227 20.66 16.76 -16.51
N GLU A 228 20.29 17.93 -17.03
CA GLU A 228 19.57 18.07 -18.29
C GLU A 228 20.51 18.58 -19.38
N ALA A 229 20.62 17.82 -20.47
CA ALA A 229 21.43 18.18 -21.62
C ALA A 229 20.85 17.58 -22.90
N LEU A 230 20.95 18.33 -24.00
CA LEU A 230 20.44 17.89 -25.32
C LEU A 230 18.94 17.61 -25.35
N GLY A 231 18.17 18.22 -24.45
CA GLY A 231 16.73 17.96 -24.31
C GLY A 231 16.38 16.65 -23.58
N TYR A 232 17.37 15.99 -22.99
CA TYR A 232 17.19 14.75 -22.22
C TYR A 232 17.75 14.87 -20.80
N THR A 233 17.30 13.97 -19.93
CA THR A 233 17.81 13.77 -18.57
C THR A 233 18.88 12.69 -18.54
N TRP A 234 19.92 12.90 -17.75
CA TRP A 234 21.06 12.00 -17.61
C TRP A 234 21.44 11.90 -16.14
N HIS A 235 21.86 10.73 -15.66
CA HIS A 235 22.69 10.68 -14.46
C HIS A 235 23.98 11.48 -14.72
N ASP A 236 24.50 12.15 -13.69
CA ASP A 236 25.80 12.85 -13.72
C ASP A 236 26.92 11.97 -14.29
N THR A 237 26.96 10.70 -13.86
CA THR A 237 27.89 9.65 -14.28
C THR A 237 27.62 9.11 -15.68
N CYS A 238 26.41 9.30 -16.22
CA CYS A 238 26.02 8.86 -17.56
C CYS A 238 26.25 9.92 -18.63
N PHE A 239 26.46 11.18 -18.26
CA PHE A 239 26.76 12.25 -19.20
C PHE A 239 28.25 12.28 -19.57
N VAL A 240 28.64 11.30 -20.40
CA VAL A 240 30.03 11.07 -20.80
C VAL A 240 30.24 11.23 -22.30
N CYS A 241 31.47 11.55 -22.71
CA CYS A 241 31.83 11.60 -24.13
C CYS A 241 31.60 10.23 -24.79
N SER A 242 30.83 10.18 -25.88
CA SER A 242 30.51 8.92 -26.58
C SER A 242 31.70 8.19 -27.21
N VAL A 243 32.91 8.76 -27.17
CA VAL A 243 34.14 8.16 -27.72
C VAL A 243 35.09 7.70 -26.62
N CYS A 244 35.36 8.55 -25.63
CA CYS A 244 36.36 8.27 -24.59
C CYS A 244 35.77 8.00 -23.21
N CYS A 245 34.44 8.10 -23.06
CA CYS A 245 33.72 7.88 -21.80
C CYS A 245 34.17 8.78 -20.64
N GLU A 246 34.88 9.87 -20.90
CA GLU A 246 35.19 10.88 -19.89
C GLU A 246 33.92 11.67 -19.54
N SER A 247 33.69 11.92 -18.25
CA SER A 247 32.59 12.77 -17.77
C SER A 247 32.68 14.17 -18.38
N LEU A 248 31.53 14.65 -18.84
CA LEU A 248 31.36 15.99 -19.40
C LEU A 248 30.68 16.94 -18.42
N GLU A 249 30.44 16.49 -17.19
CA GLU A 249 29.88 17.32 -16.13
C GLU A 249 30.79 18.54 -15.87
N GLY A 250 30.19 19.73 -15.89
CA GLY A 250 30.91 21.01 -15.69
C GLY A 250 31.92 21.38 -16.79
N GLN A 251 32.02 20.60 -17.87
CA GLN A 251 32.96 20.82 -18.97
C GLN A 251 32.23 21.39 -20.20
N THR A 252 32.97 22.09 -21.06
CA THR A 252 32.43 22.46 -22.39
C THR A 252 32.31 21.19 -23.24
N PHE A 253 31.10 20.92 -23.73
CA PHE A 253 30.82 19.78 -24.60
C PHE A 253 30.26 20.22 -25.95
N PHE A 254 30.28 19.31 -26.92
CA PHE A 254 29.72 19.48 -28.25
C PHE A 254 28.72 18.35 -28.50
N SER A 255 27.69 18.61 -29.31
CA SER A 255 26.72 17.59 -29.71
C SER A 255 26.79 17.30 -31.20
N LYS A 256 26.71 16.01 -31.55
CA LYS A 256 26.60 15.57 -32.95
C LYS A 256 25.66 14.37 -33.01
N LYS A 257 24.53 14.51 -33.73
CA LYS A 257 23.44 13.51 -33.77
C LYS A 257 22.99 13.08 -32.36
N ASP A 258 22.72 14.07 -31.51
CA ASP A 258 22.28 13.89 -30.11
C ASP A 258 23.26 13.13 -29.19
N LYS A 259 24.50 12.94 -29.64
CA LYS A 259 25.57 12.33 -28.84
C LYS A 259 26.50 13.38 -28.25
N PRO A 260 26.76 13.36 -26.93
CA PRO A 260 27.66 14.31 -26.27
C PRO A 260 29.13 13.92 -26.52
N LEU A 261 29.95 14.91 -26.86
CA LEU A 261 31.36 14.77 -27.21
C LEU A 261 32.21 15.78 -26.44
N CYS A 262 33.38 15.34 -25.96
CA CYS A 262 34.37 16.26 -25.40
C CYS A 262 35.04 17.10 -26.50
N LYS A 263 35.68 18.20 -26.12
CA LYS A 263 36.39 19.10 -27.05
C LYS A 263 37.38 18.38 -27.99
N LYS A 264 38.05 17.33 -27.51
CA LYS A 264 39.00 16.53 -28.32
C LYS A 264 38.31 15.71 -29.41
N HIS A 265 37.06 15.30 -29.16
CA HIS A 265 36.28 14.42 -30.05
C HIS A 265 35.22 15.15 -30.87
N ALA A 266 35.00 16.45 -30.64
CA ALA A 266 33.98 17.24 -31.34
C ALA A 266 34.15 17.27 -32.88
N HIS A 267 35.40 17.27 -33.37
CA HIS A 267 35.72 17.42 -34.79
C HIS A 267 36.28 16.15 -35.45
N SER A 268 36.57 15.11 -34.68
CA SER A 268 37.23 13.89 -35.16
C SER A 268 36.26 12.74 -35.48
N VAL A 269 34.98 12.88 -35.10
CA VAL A 269 33.98 11.83 -35.30
C VAL A 269 32.99 12.25 -36.39
N ASN A 270 33.00 11.57 -37.53
CA ASN A 270 31.93 11.64 -38.52
C ASN A 270 31.05 10.40 -38.37
N PHE A 271 29.89 10.58 -37.75
CA PHE A 271 28.82 9.58 -37.74
C PHE A 271 28.09 9.51 -39.07
#